data_AF-A0A1V3XTP1-F1
#
_entry.id   AF-A0A1V3XTP1-F1
#
_cell.length_a   1.000
_cell.length_b   1.000
_cell.length_c   1.000
_cell.angle_alpha   90.00
_cell.angle_beta   90.00
_cell.angle_gamma   90.00
#
_symmetry.space_group_name_H-M   'P 1'
#
loop_
_entity.id
_entity.type
_entity.pdbx_description
1 polymer ?
#
loop_
_entity_poly.entity_id
_entity_poly.type
_entity_poly.pdbx_seq_one_letter_code
_entity_poly.pdbx_strand_id
1 'polypeptide(L)' 'MTDISRWREVGDVHAQVFGGIRPAATMVEVSALIAPGLLVEIEADAYVDA' A
#
# COMPACT_ATOMS: atom_id res chain seq x y z
N MET A 1 1.30 3.84 -6.01
CA MET A 1 2.10 2.95 -6.90
C MET A 1 2.29 3.64 -8.24
N THR A 2 3.30 3.24 -9.02
CA THR A 2 3.56 3.85 -10.34
C THR A 2 2.93 3.12 -11.52
N ASP A 3 2.39 1.91 -11.29
CA ASP A 3 1.61 1.12 -12.25
C ASP A 3 0.50 0.36 -11.50
N ILE A 4 -0.75 0.81 -11.67
CA ILE A 4 -1.95 0.26 -11.02
C ILE A 4 -2.37 -1.07 -11.61
N SER A 5 -1.91 -1.44 -12.81
CA SER A 5 -2.23 -2.75 -13.38
C SER A 5 -1.68 -3.90 -12.52
N ARG A 6 -0.64 -3.61 -11.73
CA ARG A 6 0.04 -4.53 -10.80
C ARG A 6 -0.57 -4.54 -9.38
N TRP A 7 -1.73 -3.91 -9.18
CA TRP A 7 -2.36 -3.77 -7.86
C TRP A 7 -2.53 -5.10 -7.10
N ARG A 8 -2.74 -6.21 -7.82
CA ARG A 8 -2.92 -7.54 -7.21
C ARG A 8 -1.68 -8.02 -6.46
N GLU A 9 -0.49 -7.79 -7.01
CA GLU A 9 0.77 -8.19 -6.36
C GLU A 9 0.92 -7.48 -4.99
N VAL A 10 0.57 -6.19 -4.92
CA VAL A 10 0.59 -5.43 -3.67
C VAL A 10 -0.55 -5.85 -2.74
N GLY A 11 -1.74 -6.09 -3.29
CA GLY A 11 -2.92 -6.53 -2.55
C GLY A 11 -2.71 -7.88 -1.85
N ASP A 12 -2.05 -8.83 -2.51
CA ASP A 12 -1.76 -10.16 -1.96
C ASP A 12 -0.83 -10.06 -0.74
N VAL A 13 0.24 -9.26 -0.83
CA VAL A 13 1.17 -9.03 0.30
C VAL A 13 0.47 -8.23 1.41
N HIS A 14 -0.31 -7.21 1.07
CA HIS A 14 -1.11 -6.47 2.05
C HIS A 14 -2.08 -7.40 2.80
N ALA A 15 -2.73 -8.33 2.11
CA ALA A 15 -3.63 -9.31 2.74
C ALA A 15 -2.90 -10.31 3.64
N GLN A 16 -1.68 -10.73 3.28
CA GLN A 16 -0.86 -11.60 4.13
C GLN A 16 -0.51 -10.92 5.46
N VAL A 17 -0.24 -9.61 5.44
CA VAL A 17 0.15 -8.85 6.64
C VAL A 17 -1.07 -8.36 7.42
N PHE A 18 -2.06 -7.77 6.75
CA PHE A 18 -3.17 -7.05 7.37
C PHE A 18 -4.53 -7.75 7.23
N GLY A 19 -4.60 -8.95 6.67
CA GLY A 19 -5.89 -9.64 6.43
C GLY A 19 -6.73 -9.89 7.68
N GLY A 20 -6.10 -10.05 8.85
CA GLY A 20 -6.80 -10.12 10.14
C GLY A 20 -7.18 -8.75 10.72
N ILE A 21 -6.35 -7.74 10.51
CA ILE A 21 -6.52 -6.38 11.06
C ILE A 21 -7.56 -5.58 10.25
N ARG A 22 -7.54 -5.73 8.92
CA ARG A 22 -8.42 -5.06 7.95
C ARG A 22 -8.48 -3.53 8.16
N PRO A 23 -7.35 -2.82 8.05
CA PRO A 23 -7.35 -1.35 8.11
C PRO A 23 -8.13 -0.78 6.92
N ALA A 24 -8.64 0.44 7.08
CA ALA A 24 -9.06 1.24 5.94
C ALA A 24 -7.84 1.46 5.03
N ALA A 25 -8.00 1.31 3.72
CA ALA A 25 -6.92 1.41 2.77
C ALA A 25 -7.37 2.11 1.48
N THR A 26 -6.48 2.91 0.91
CA THR A 26 -6.63 3.55 -0.40
C THR A 26 -5.42 3.16 -1.25
N MET A 27 -5.66 2.81 -2.51
CA MET A 27 -4.59 2.50 -3.46
C MET A 27 -4.78 3.33 -4.71
N VAL A 28 -3.76 4.12 -5.07
CA VAL A 28 -3.79 5.02 -6.23
C VAL A 28 -2.51 4.88 -7.05
N GLU A 29 -2.65 5.16 -8.35
CA GLU A 29 -1.51 5.40 -9.23
C GLU A 29 -1.02 6.83 -9.11
N VAL A 30 0.30 7.02 -9.11
CA VAL A 30 0.97 8.33 -9.18
C VAL A 30 2.02 8.29 -10.29
N SER A 31 2.36 9.45 -10.84
CA SER A 31 3.28 9.54 -11.98
C SER A 31 4.72 9.12 -11.65
N ALA A 32 5.17 9.34 -10.41
CA ALA A 32 6.49 8.95 -9.92
C ALA A 32 6.55 8.95 -8.38
N LEU A 33 7.56 8.29 -7.82
CA LEU A 33 7.96 8.35 -6.41
C LEU A 33 9.31 9.07 -6.27
N ILE A 34 9.81 9.23 -5.04
CA ILE A 34 11.03 10.00 -4.75
C ILE A 34 12.29 9.50 -5.49
N ALA A 35 12.34 8.19 -5.80
CA ALA A 35 13.41 7.59 -6.58
C ALA A 35 12.84 6.72 -7.71
N PRO A 36 13.47 6.70 -8.89
CA PRO A 36 12.89 6.11 -10.10
C PRO A 36 12.74 4.58 -10.05
N GLY A 37 13.42 3.89 -9.13
CA GLY A 37 13.29 2.45 -8.93
C GLY A 37 12.19 2.03 -7.97
N LEU A 38 11.52 2.97 -7.30
CA LEU A 38 10.45 2.65 -6.35
C LEU A 38 9.13 2.43 -7.11
N LEU A 39 8.45 1.33 -6.79
CA LEU A 39 7.22 0.90 -7.47
C LEU A 39 5.97 1.16 -6.64
N VAL A 40 6.11 1.16 -5.32
CA VAL A 40 5.04 1.39 -4.35
C VAL A 40 5.60 2.10 -3.13
N GLU A 41 4.79 2.99 -2.56
CA GLU A 41 5.01 3.62 -1.26
C GLU A 41 3.73 3.42 -0.45
N ILE A 42 3.86 3.23 0.87
CA ILE A 42 2.74 2.96 1.78
C ILE A 42 2.83 3.96 2.94
N GLU A 43 1.75 4.68 3.18
CA GLU A 43 1.52 5.50 4.36
C GLU A 43 0.52 4.79 5.28
N ALA A 44 0.74 4.86 6.59
CA ALA A 44 -0.11 4.17 7.55
C ALA A 44 -0.28 5.01 8.82
N ASP A 45 -1.54 5.16 9.23
CA ASP A 45 -1.92 5.71 10.53
C ASP A 45 -2.29 4.59 11.48
N ALA A 46 -1.91 4.74 12.75
CA ALA A 46 -2.24 3.79 13.80
C ALA A 46 -2.75 4.52 15.05
N TYR A 47 -3.72 3.90 15.72
CA TYR A 47 -4.22 4.32 17.02
C TYR A 47 -4.06 3.17 18.00
N VAL A 48 -3.58 3.47 19.20
CA VAL A 48 -3.43 2.51 20.30
C VAL A 48 -4.04 3.16 21.54
N ASP A 49 -4.85 2.42 22.28
CA ASP A 49 -5.40 2.88 23.56
C ASP A 49 -4.27 3.27 24.54
N ALA A 50 -4.56 4.20 25.44
CA ALA A 50 -3.59 4.73 26.41
C ALA A 50 -3.24 3.74 27.53
#